data_AF-A0A2E4KCU4-F1
#
_entry.id   AF-A0A2E4KCU4-F1
#
_cell.length_a   1.000
_cell.length_b   1.000
_cell.length_c   1.000
_cell.angle_alpha   90.00
_cell.angle_beta   90.00
_cell.angle_gamma   90.00
#
_symmetry.space_group_name_H-M   'P 1'
#
loop_
_entity.id
_entity.type
_entity.pdbx_description
1 polymer ?
#
loop_
_entity_poly.entity_id
_entity_poly.type
_entity_poly.pdbx_seq_one_letter_code
_entity_poly.pdbx_strand_id
1 'polypeptide(L)'
;MSQEKNSLSNIIITTNEYIKNLKKNFLSIFIVLFFSAGIGLVYSYFLEDKFEAKYSFMFEEEQSNKSISPYLGIVSDMGIDIGGANSSFSSPSNLIQLLKSQMILLPTLERDTIIDGMNDNLLNHYIRIEGLPNIPTEINVQNKYKKDSIFKLIHEEITEHQLDIYFQNPDSEVLEISFKFKDKRFAEYFTNFLVDEVQEKYTLVRTKKTRDQLESLKKVRDSIAKRLDLVQKEYMSYVDQNTKVVRFSARVNELRSKMEVEDLGQALLGYNNQIRIIDYKLQDKKPLLFPIDKPLTPLENIRGSHVFWIFIFVSLGLFIVLFILLIRITVNKVLVKK
;
A
#
# COMPACT_ATOMS: atom_id res chain seq x y z
N MET A 1 0.83 -14.09 68.81
CA MET A 1 1.26 -12.70 69.09
C MET A 1 2.76 -12.50 69.34
N SER A 2 3.50 -13.45 69.93
CA SER A 2 4.97 -13.30 70.15
C SER A 2 5.82 -13.54 68.90
N GLN A 3 5.40 -14.42 67.99
CA GLN A 3 6.08 -14.68 66.71
C GLN A 3 5.99 -13.49 65.72
N GLU A 4 4.84 -12.79 65.67
CA GLU A 4 4.65 -11.58 64.84
C GLU A 4 5.50 -10.39 65.32
N LYS A 5 5.59 -10.16 66.64
CA LYS A 5 6.42 -9.10 67.21
C LYS A 5 7.91 -9.29 66.89
N ASN A 6 8.39 -10.54 66.88
CA ASN A 6 9.77 -10.86 66.52
C ASN A 6 10.00 -10.76 65.00
N SER A 7 9.01 -11.10 64.16
CA SER A 7 9.09 -10.94 62.71
C SER A 7 9.16 -9.47 62.28
N LEU A 8 8.26 -8.62 62.81
CA LEU A 8 8.21 -7.19 62.48
C LEU A 8 9.47 -6.45 62.95
N SER A 9 9.97 -6.75 64.15
CA SER A 9 11.23 -6.18 64.64
C SER A 9 12.44 -6.58 63.78
N ASN A 10 12.51 -7.86 63.35
CA ASN A 10 13.57 -8.33 62.46
C ASN A 10 13.50 -7.68 61.07
N ILE A 11 12.30 -7.45 60.53
CA ILE A 11 12.13 -6.71 59.27
C ILE A 11 12.62 -5.27 59.43
N ILE A 12 12.26 -4.59 60.52
CA ILE A 12 12.69 -3.21 60.78
C ILE A 12 14.21 -3.11 60.90
N ILE A 13 14.84 -4.01 61.67
CA ILE A 13 16.30 -4.04 61.86
C ILE A 13 17.01 -4.33 60.53
N THR A 14 16.52 -5.30 59.74
CA THR A 14 17.10 -5.59 58.43
C THR A 14 16.94 -4.41 57.46
N THR A 15 15.78 -3.76 57.37
CA THR A 15 15.63 -2.53 56.56
C THR A 15 16.58 -1.42 56.97
N ASN A 16 16.84 -1.25 58.27
CA ASN A 16 17.74 -0.21 58.74
C ASN A 16 19.21 -0.51 58.41
N GLU A 17 19.61 -1.79 58.41
CA GLU A 17 20.91 -2.24 57.88
C GLU A 17 21.06 -1.94 56.39
N TYR A 18 20.01 -2.21 55.58
CA TYR A 18 20.01 -1.88 54.16
C TYR A 18 20.15 -0.38 53.91
N ILE A 19 19.39 0.46 54.63
CA ILE A 19 19.45 1.93 54.52
C ILE A 19 20.83 2.47 54.93
N LYS A 20 21.42 1.94 56.01
CA LYS A 20 22.76 2.34 56.46
C LYS A 20 23.83 1.98 55.42
N ASN A 21 23.70 0.83 54.77
CA ASN A 21 24.64 0.40 53.74
C ASN A 21 24.48 1.17 52.41
N LEU A 22 23.24 1.57 52.08
CA LEU A 22 22.95 2.51 50.98
C LEU A 22 23.63 3.86 51.22
N LYS A 23 23.51 4.44 52.43
CA LYS A 23 24.19 5.69 52.79
C LYS A 23 25.72 5.56 52.80
N LYS A 24 26.26 4.43 53.24
CA LYS A 24 27.71 4.18 53.26
C LYS A 24 28.31 4.10 51.86
N ASN A 25 27.58 3.50 50.91
CA ASN A 25 28.06 3.29 49.55
C ASN A 25 27.48 4.32 48.56
N PHE A 26 26.95 5.45 49.04
CA PHE A 26 26.29 6.45 48.20
C PHE A 26 27.19 6.95 47.06
N LEU A 27 28.49 7.10 47.31
CA LEU A 27 29.46 7.53 46.31
C LEU A 27 29.59 6.49 45.17
N SER A 28 29.63 5.20 45.50
CA SER A 28 29.68 4.12 44.52
C SER A 28 28.39 4.03 43.70
N ILE A 29 27.24 4.24 44.33
CA ILE A 29 25.93 4.29 43.65
C ILE A 29 25.91 5.46 42.67
N PHE A 30 26.35 6.64 43.11
CA PHE A 30 26.40 7.84 42.29
C PHE A 30 27.31 7.68 41.08
N ILE A 31 28.50 7.09 41.26
CA ILE A 31 29.44 6.81 40.17
C ILE A 31 28.80 5.90 39.12
N VAL A 32 28.17 4.80 39.53
CA VAL A 32 27.55 3.86 38.58
C VAL A 32 26.37 4.50 37.84
N LEU A 33 25.54 5.29 38.52
CA LEU A 33 24.45 6.05 37.88
C LEU A 33 24.98 7.09 36.88
N PHE A 34 26.10 7.74 37.20
CA PHE A 34 26.72 8.70 36.30
C PHE A 34 27.25 8.03 35.03
N PHE A 35 27.94 6.89 35.17
CA PHE A 35 28.41 6.12 34.02
C PHE A 35 27.26 5.52 33.21
N SER A 36 26.20 5.01 33.85
CA SER A 36 25.05 4.47 33.13
C SER A 36 24.29 5.56 32.36
N ALA A 37 24.14 6.75 32.93
CA ALA A 37 23.60 7.91 32.22
C ALA A 37 24.47 8.31 31.02
N GLY A 38 25.80 8.31 31.18
CA GLY A 38 26.75 8.57 30.11
C GLY A 38 26.65 7.55 28.96
N ILE A 39 26.54 6.26 29.28
CA ILE A 39 26.32 5.20 28.30
C ILE A 39 24.97 5.39 27.59
N GLY A 40 23.91 5.74 28.32
CA GLY A 40 22.59 6.00 27.73
C GLY A 40 22.59 7.20 26.78
N LEU A 41 23.33 8.27 27.10
CA LEU A 41 23.53 9.42 26.20
C LEU A 41 24.28 9.03 24.93
N VAL A 42 25.41 8.33 25.07
CA VAL A 42 26.22 7.87 23.93
C VAL A 42 25.40 6.93 23.04
N TYR A 43 24.72 5.95 23.63
CA TYR A 43 23.84 5.04 22.91
C TYR A 43 22.73 5.80 22.18
N SER A 44 22.11 6.77 22.86
CA SER A 44 21.08 7.59 22.23
C SER A 44 21.62 8.32 21.01
N TYR A 45 22.84 8.87 21.05
CA TYR A 45 23.44 9.60 19.93
C TYR A 45 23.71 8.72 18.70
N PHE A 46 24.00 7.43 18.89
CA PHE A 46 24.21 6.46 17.81
C PHE A 46 22.91 5.89 17.21
N LEU A 47 21.74 6.14 17.83
CA LEU A 47 20.47 5.77 17.22
C LEU A 47 20.19 6.67 16.02
N GLU A 48 20.02 6.05 14.86
CA GLU A 48 19.61 6.70 13.64
C GLU A 48 18.19 7.28 13.78
N ASP A 49 17.99 8.46 13.19
CA ASP A 49 16.66 9.06 13.10
C ASP A 49 15.79 8.26 12.12
N LYS A 50 14.51 8.08 12.48
CA LYS A 50 13.51 7.44 11.61
C LYS A 50 12.24 8.29 11.61
N PHE A 51 11.77 8.63 10.43
CA PHE A 51 10.56 9.40 10.20
C PHE A 51 9.44 8.49 9.75
N GLU A 52 8.26 8.65 10.35
CA GLU A 52 7.06 7.90 9.97
C GLU A 52 6.21 8.73 9.02
N ALA A 53 5.92 8.21 7.83
CA ALA A 53 4.91 8.71 6.94
C ALA A 53 3.66 7.83 7.03
N LYS A 54 2.52 8.44 7.37
CA LYS A 54 1.23 7.75 7.47
C LYS A 54 0.30 8.21 6.35
N TYR A 55 -0.35 7.27 5.69
CA TYR A 55 -1.37 7.53 4.69
C TYR A 55 -2.58 6.65 4.98
N SER A 56 -3.74 7.27 5.16
CA SER A 56 -5.00 6.56 5.39
C SER A 56 -5.92 6.73 4.18
N PHE A 57 -6.59 5.64 3.79
CA PHE A 57 -7.61 5.69 2.75
C PHE A 57 -8.75 4.74 3.05
N MET A 58 -9.92 5.09 2.53
CA MET A 58 -11.07 4.21 2.56
C MET A 58 -10.99 3.23 1.39
N PHE A 59 -11.09 1.95 1.71
CA PHE A 59 -11.21 0.86 0.75
C PHE A 59 -12.69 0.55 0.53
N GLU A 60 -13.22 0.92 -0.63
CA GLU A 60 -14.59 0.57 -0.99
C GLU A 60 -14.62 -0.89 -1.47
N GLU A 61 -15.01 -1.81 -0.58
CA GLU A 61 -15.33 -3.17 -0.98
C GLU A 61 -16.62 -3.11 -1.81
N GLU A 62 -16.60 -3.68 -3.02
CA GLU A 62 -17.83 -3.92 -3.76
C GLU A 62 -18.64 -4.94 -2.98
N GLN A 63 -19.45 -4.48 -2.01
CA GLN A 63 -20.60 -5.25 -1.58
C GLN A 63 -21.36 -5.55 -2.87
N SER A 64 -21.51 -6.85 -3.16
CA SER A 64 -22.40 -7.33 -4.21
C SER A 64 -23.76 -6.70 -3.96
N ASN A 65 -24.03 -5.57 -4.60
CA ASN A 65 -25.22 -4.78 -4.37
C ASN A 65 -26.41 -5.67 -4.74
N LYS A 66 -27.08 -6.17 -3.69
CA LYS A 66 -28.38 -6.83 -3.71
C LYS A 66 -29.51 -5.88 -4.12
N SER A 67 -29.18 -4.65 -4.51
CA SER A 67 -30.10 -3.61 -4.97
C SER A 67 -30.02 -3.52 -6.49
N ILE A 68 -30.60 -4.53 -7.15
CA ILE A 68 -30.75 -4.59 -8.61
C ILE A 68 -31.73 -3.49 -9.02
N SER A 69 -31.22 -2.48 -9.74
CA SER A 69 -32.04 -1.56 -10.52
C SER A 69 -32.90 -2.35 -11.52
N PRO A 70 -34.23 -2.12 -11.62
CA PRO A 70 -35.13 -2.86 -12.53
C PRO A 70 -34.71 -2.86 -14.00
N TYR A 71 -33.87 -1.90 -14.40
CA TYR A 71 -33.36 -1.78 -15.76
C TYR A 71 -32.25 -2.78 -16.12
N LEU A 72 -31.64 -3.45 -15.14
CA LEU A 72 -30.59 -4.46 -15.39
C LEU A 72 -31.15 -5.84 -15.76
N GLY A 73 -32.40 -6.15 -15.42
CA GLY A 73 -33.05 -7.42 -15.77
C GLY A 73 -33.28 -7.62 -17.28
N ILE A 74 -33.35 -6.53 -18.04
CA ILE A 74 -33.50 -6.59 -19.52
C ILE A 74 -32.14 -6.85 -20.19
N VAL A 75 -31.03 -6.55 -19.52
CA VAL A 75 -29.68 -6.62 -20.09
C VAL A 75 -29.06 -8.02 -19.92
N SER A 76 -29.43 -8.74 -18.86
CA SER A 76 -29.01 -10.14 -18.65
C SER A 76 -29.59 -11.11 -19.68
N ASP A 77 -30.83 -10.88 -20.13
CA ASP A 77 -31.52 -11.74 -21.11
C ASP A 77 -30.95 -11.61 -22.54
N MET A 78 -30.06 -10.63 -22.77
CA MET A 78 -29.36 -10.44 -24.03
C MET A 78 -28.01 -11.19 -24.10
N GLY A 79 -27.73 -12.09 -23.16
CA GLY A 79 -26.45 -12.83 -23.11
C GLY A 79 -25.25 -11.97 -22.70
N ILE A 80 -25.51 -10.78 -22.15
CA ILE A 80 -24.48 -9.90 -21.61
C ILE A 80 -24.23 -10.35 -20.17
N ASP A 81 -23.14 -11.10 -19.97
CA ASP A 81 -22.66 -11.51 -18.65
C ASP A 81 -22.27 -10.28 -17.83
N ILE A 82 -23.19 -9.89 -16.94
CA ILE A 82 -23.05 -8.79 -15.99
C ILE A 82 -22.82 -9.40 -14.62
N GLY A 83 -21.60 -9.25 -14.11
CA GLY A 83 -21.31 -9.43 -12.69
C GLY A 83 -20.96 -10.86 -12.30
N GLY A 84 -19.67 -11.20 -12.42
CA GLY A 84 -19.18 -12.48 -11.91
C GLY A 84 -17.67 -12.63 -11.84
N ALA A 85 -16.89 -11.60 -12.15
CA ALA A 85 -15.44 -11.67 -12.08
C ALA A 85 -14.92 -10.40 -11.42
N ASN A 86 -14.53 -10.52 -10.15
CA ASN A 86 -13.40 -9.83 -9.51
C ASN A 86 -13.33 -10.02 -7.98
N SER A 87 -13.94 -11.06 -7.41
CA SER A 87 -13.86 -11.33 -5.96
C SER A 87 -12.44 -11.60 -5.43
N SER A 88 -11.45 -11.85 -6.30
CA SER A 88 -10.06 -12.07 -5.85
C SER A 88 -9.23 -10.80 -5.64
N PHE A 89 -9.62 -9.63 -6.17
CA PHE A 89 -8.89 -8.37 -5.91
C PHE A 89 -9.59 -7.45 -4.90
N SER A 90 -10.84 -7.77 -4.55
CA SER A 90 -11.67 -6.96 -3.66
C SER A 90 -11.60 -7.38 -2.20
N SER A 91 -10.84 -8.44 -1.85
CA SER A 91 -10.67 -8.78 -0.44
C SER A 91 -9.61 -7.89 0.22
N PRO A 92 -9.87 -7.38 1.43
CA PRO A 92 -8.92 -6.63 2.25
C PRO A 92 -7.50 -7.25 2.32
N SER A 93 -7.41 -8.57 2.46
CA SER A 93 -6.14 -9.32 2.54
C SER A 93 -5.33 -9.27 1.24
N ASN A 94 -6.02 -9.33 0.09
CA ASN A 94 -5.37 -9.40 -1.21
C ASN A 94 -4.89 -8.01 -1.64
N LEU A 95 -5.55 -6.94 -1.19
CA LEU A 95 -5.05 -5.58 -1.33
C LEU A 95 -3.73 -5.36 -0.58
N ILE A 96 -3.64 -5.81 0.68
CA ILE A 96 -2.39 -5.71 1.45
C ILE A 96 -1.27 -6.47 0.74
N GLN A 97 -1.54 -7.67 0.24
CA GLN A 97 -0.56 -8.45 -0.51
C GLN A 97 -0.16 -7.78 -1.84
N LEU A 98 -1.09 -7.11 -2.51
CA LEU A 98 -0.82 -6.34 -3.72
C LEU A 98 0.05 -5.11 -3.43
N LEU A 99 -0.25 -4.36 -2.37
CA LEU A 99 0.57 -3.22 -1.92
C LEU A 99 2.00 -3.63 -1.60
N LYS A 100 2.18 -4.82 -1.00
CA LYS A 100 3.50 -5.41 -0.75
C LYS A 100 4.12 -6.13 -1.96
N SER A 101 3.45 -6.16 -3.11
CA SER A 101 3.96 -6.87 -4.29
C SER A 101 5.07 -6.09 -4.99
N GLN A 102 6.04 -6.82 -5.55
CA GLN A 102 7.08 -6.25 -6.42
C GLN A 102 6.48 -5.48 -7.61
N MET A 103 5.30 -5.88 -8.11
CA MET A 103 4.63 -5.21 -9.23
C MET A 103 4.26 -3.74 -8.92
N ILE A 104 4.12 -3.39 -7.64
CA ILE A 104 3.80 -2.04 -7.17
C ILE A 104 5.07 -1.36 -6.64
N LEU A 105 5.82 -2.04 -5.77
CA LEU A 105 6.98 -1.46 -5.10
C LEU A 105 8.11 -1.10 -6.07
N LEU A 106 8.33 -1.91 -7.11
CA LEU A 106 9.39 -1.66 -8.09
C LEU A 106 9.14 -0.36 -8.90
N PRO A 107 7.99 -0.17 -9.58
CA PRO A 107 7.69 1.11 -10.23
C PRO A 107 7.69 2.31 -9.27
N THR A 108 7.25 2.11 -8.01
CA THR A 108 7.25 3.17 -6.99
C THR A 108 8.67 3.67 -6.69
N LEU A 109 9.62 2.74 -6.51
CA LEU A 109 11.03 3.08 -6.28
C LEU A 109 11.71 3.64 -7.53
N GLU A 110 11.27 3.23 -8.73
CA GLU A 110 11.82 3.73 -9.99
C GLU A 110 11.28 5.11 -10.40
N ARG A 111 10.39 5.74 -9.63
CA ARG A 111 9.94 7.11 -9.94
C ARG A 111 11.05 8.12 -9.70
N ASP A 112 11.18 9.05 -10.64
CA ASP A 112 12.10 10.18 -10.55
C ASP A 112 11.48 11.31 -9.72
N THR A 113 12.27 11.92 -8.84
CA THR A 113 11.85 13.04 -7.99
C THR A 113 12.94 14.04 -7.71
N ILE A 114 12.51 15.21 -7.26
CA ILE A 114 13.42 16.23 -6.76
C ILE A 114 13.60 16.01 -5.26
N ILE A 115 14.70 15.36 -4.89
CA ILE A 115 15.16 15.22 -3.51
C ILE A 115 16.38 16.11 -3.35
N ASP A 116 16.33 17.02 -2.37
CA ASP A 116 17.38 18.02 -2.11
C ASP A 116 17.81 18.88 -3.31
N GLY A 117 16.88 19.18 -4.20
CA GLY A 117 17.12 20.05 -5.37
C GLY A 117 17.81 19.35 -6.54
N MET A 118 18.04 18.04 -6.46
CA MET A 118 18.55 17.22 -7.56
C MET A 118 17.44 16.29 -8.06
N ASN A 119 17.34 16.12 -9.39
CA ASN A 119 16.48 15.09 -9.96
C ASN A 119 17.16 13.74 -9.75
N ASP A 120 16.60 12.92 -8.88
CA ASP A 120 17.12 11.60 -8.54
C ASP A 120 15.98 10.57 -8.51
N ASN A 121 16.36 9.33 -8.76
CA ASN A 121 15.47 8.19 -8.67
C ASN A 121 15.33 7.76 -7.20
N LEU A 122 14.12 7.45 -6.72
CA LEU A 122 13.93 7.01 -5.33
C LEU A 122 14.82 5.81 -4.99
N LEU A 123 15.00 4.87 -5.91
CA LEU A 123 15.86 3.72 -5.73
C LEU A 123 17.32 4.09 -5.46
N ASN A 124 17.88 5.00 -6.25
CA ASN A 124 19.27 5.44 -6.09
C ASN A 124 19.44 6.17 -4.75
N HIS A 125 18.45 7.00 -4.41
CA HIS A 125 18.42 7.69 -3.14
C HIS A 125 18.37 6.72 -1.94
N TYR A 126 17.53 5.69 -2.03
CA TYR A 126 17.41 4.63 -1.01
C TYR A 126 18.75 3.93 -0.78
N ILE A 127 19.43 3.50 -1.85
CA ILE A 127 20.71 2.78 -1.78
C ILE A 127 21.80 3.64 -1.13
N ARG A 128 21.82 4.93 -1.46
CA ARG A 128 22.78 5.89 -0.92
C ARG A 128 22.61 6.12 0.58
N ILE A 129 21.37 6.11 1.08
CA ILE A 129 21.07 6.32 2.50
C ILE A 129 21.28 5.04 3.32
N GLU A 130 20.80 3.90 2.84
CA GLU A 130 20.97 2.64 3.57
C GLU A 130 22.40 2.10 3.52
N GLY A 131 23.20 2.52 2.53
CA GLY A 131 24.60 2.10 2.43
C GLY A 131 24.74 0.58 2.29
N LEU A 132 23.88 -0.04 1.47
CA LEU A 132 23.83 -1.49 1.30
C LEU A 132 25.21 -2.03 0.84
N PRO A 133 25.84 -2.93 1.61
CA PRO A 133 27.15 -3.46 1.26
C PRO A 133 27.09 -4.21 -0.07
N ASN A 134 28.06 -3.95 -0.95
CA ASN A 134 28.20 -4.51 -2.32
C ASN A 134 27.28 -3.93 -3.39
N ILE A 135 26.60 -2.80 -3.15
CA ILE A 135 25.79 -2.12 -4.16
C ILE A 135 26.49 -0.80 -4.55
N PRO A 136 26.80 -0.56 -5.84
CA PRO A 136 27.34 0.74 -6.26
C PRO A 136 26.34 1.85 -5.96
N THR A 137 26.84 2.99 -5.49
CA THR A 137 26.07 4.18 -5.06
C THR A 137 25.20 4.78 -6.16
N GLU A 138 25.48 4.46 -7.43
CA GLU A 138 24.62 4.75 -8.57
C GLU A 138 24.41 3.47 -9.37
N ILE A 139 23.15 3.05 -9.51
CA ILE A 139 22.76 1.96 -10.40
C ILE A 139 22.74 2.52 -11.83
N ASN A 140 23.91 2.73 -12.44
CA ASN A 140 24.00 2.87 -13.89
C ASN A 140 24.00 1.47 -14.53
N VAL A 141 22.93 0.73 -14.32
CA VAL A 141 22.91 -0.70 -14.61
C VAL A 141 22.30 -0.92 -15.99
N GLN A 142 23.16 -0.86 -17.01
CA GLN A 142 22.94 -1.46 -18.33
C GLN A 142 22.74 -3.00 -18.25
N ASN A 143 22.84 -3.61 -17.05
CA ASN A 143 22.90 -5.04 -16.84
C ASN A 143 21.72 -5.55 -15.96
N LYS A 144 20.58 -5.80 -16.60
CA LYS A 144 19.28 -6.16 -15.99
C LYS A 144 19.35 -7.15 -14.81
N TYR A 145 20.18 -8.18 -14.92
CA TYR A 145 20.31 -9.23 -13.89
C TYR A 145 20.81 -8.75 -12.52
N LYS A 146 21.72 -7.76 -12.49
CA LYS A 146 22.20 -7.19 -11.22
C LYS A 146 21.13 -6.33 -10.55
N LYS A 147 20.33 -5.64 -11.37
CA LYS A 147 19.23 -4.79 -10.91
C LYS A 147 18.16 -5.62 -10.17
N ASP A 148 17.74 -6.74 -10.77
CA ASP A 148 16.71 -7.62 -10.21
C ASP A 148 17.10 -8.20 -8.84
N SER A 149 18.39 -8.53 -8.65
CA SER A 149 18.88 -9.06 -7.37
C SER A 149 18.88 -8.00 -6.27
N ILE A 150 19.31 -6.77 -6.60
CA ILE A 150 19.29 -5.64 -5.68
C ILE A 150 17.86 -5.30 -5.27
N PHE A 151 16.94 -5.28 -6.23
CA PHE A 151 15.53 -5.03 -5.96
C PHE A 151 14.91 -6.05 -5.04
N LYS A 152 15.25 -7.32 -5.18
CA LYS A 152 14.73 -8.36 -4.29
C LYS A 152 15.13 -8.10 -2.83
N LEU A 153 16.40 -7.73 -2.60
CA LEU A 153 16.89 -7.39 -1.25
C LEU A 153 16.20 -6.15 -0.69
N ILE A 154 16.05 -5.10 -1.50
CA ILE A 154 15.35 -3.87 -1.09
C ILE A 154 13.87 -4.13 -0.83
N HIS A 155 13.23 -4.96 -1.65
CA HIS A 155 11.83 -5.36 -1.51
C HIS A 155 11.59 -6.09 -0.17
N GLU A 156 12.46 -7.04 0.16
CA GLU A 156 12.42 -7.77 1.44
C GLU A 156 12.63 -6.81 2.62
N GLU A 157 13.64 -5.94 2.55
CA GLU A 157 13.91 -4.93 3.59
C GLU A 157 12.72 -3.99 3.82
N ILE A 158 12.13 -3.47 2.74
CA ILE A 158 10.97 -2.57 2.83
C ILE A 158 9.77 -3.31 3.43
N THR A 159 9.44 -4.51 2.93
CA THR A 159 8.20 -5.21 3.29
C THR A 159 8.21 -5.83 4.69
N GLU A 160 9.39 -6.18 5.21
CA GLU A 160 9.57 -6.78 6.54
C GLU A 160 9.87 -5.76 7.64
N HIS A 161 10.62 -4.69 7.35
CA HIS A 161 11.14 -3.80 8.40
C HIS A 161 10.65 -2.34 8.34
N GLN A 162 10.19 -1.86 7.17
CA GLN A 162 9.92 -0.43 6.96
C GLN A 162 8.47 -0.11 6.61
N LEU A 163 7.72 -1.07 6.04
CA LEU A 163 6.35 -0.89 5.54
C LEU A 163 5.34 -1.72 6.34
N ASP A 164 4.57 -1.02 7.16
CA ASP A 164 3.45 -1.56 7.92
C ASP A 164 2.14 -1.17 7.22
N ILE A 165 1.26 -2.14 7.00
CA ILE A 165 -0.06 -1.93 6.38
C ILE A 165 -1.10 -2.67 7.21
N TYR A 166 -2.08 -1.94 7.74
CA TYR A 166 -3.11 -2.51 8.60
C TYR A 166 -4.44 -1.74 8.47
N PHE A 167 -5.53 -2.40 8.85
CA PHE A 167 -6.82 -1.72 9.02
C PHE A 167 -6.86 -1.08 10.40
N GLN A 168 -7.39 0.14 10.49
CA GLN A 168 -7.46 0.87 11.76
C GLN A 168 -8.30 0.11 12.81
N ASN A 169 -9.34 -0.60 12.36
CA ASN A 169 -10.12 -1.54 13.16
C ASN A 169 -10.48 -2.79 12.33
N PRO A 170 -10.75 -3.95 12.96
CA PRO A 170 -11.14 -5.17 12.26
C PRO A 170 -12.44 -5.03 11.44
N ASP A 171 -13.32 -4.10 11.84
CA ASP A 171 -14.57 -3.77 11.13
C ASP A 171 -14.46 -2.50 10.26
N SER A 172 -13.28 -1.84 10.20
CA SER A 172 -13.14 -0.62 9.40
C SER A 172 -12.74 -0.93 7.97
N GLU A 173 -13.36 -0.21 7.04
CA GLU A 173 -12.94 -0.10 5.63
C GLU A 173 -11.72 0.84 5.46
N VAL A 174 -11.18 1.38 6.56
CA VAL A 174 -10.05 2.32 6.53
C VAL A 174 -8.73 1.55 6.68
N LEU A 175 -7.90 1.63 5.64
CA LEU A 175 -6.57 1.06 5.62
C LEU A 175 -5.53 2.16 5.83
N GLU A 176 -4.57 1.90 6.71
CA GLU A 176 -3.46 2.79 7.03
C GLU A 176 -2.15 2.15 6.56
N ILE A 177 -1.39 2.94 5.79
CA ILE A 177 -0.02 2.63 5.40
C ILE A 177 0.89 3.46 6.30
N SER A 178 1.79 2.80 7.01
CA SER A 178 2.88 3.42 7.76
C SER A 178 4.21 3.01 7.13
N PHE A 179 4.99 4.00 6.71
CA PHE A 179 6.33 3.79 6.17
C PHE A 179 7.36 4.54 7.01
N LYS A 180 8.42 3.83 7.43
CA LYS A 180 9.44 4.34 8.34
C LYS A 180 10.80 4.37 7.66
N PHE A 181 11.40 5.55 7.53
CA PHE A 181 12.70 5.70 6.85
C PHE A 181 13.59 6.80 7.44
N LYS A 182 14.90 6.74 7.16
CA LYS A 182 15.90 7.68 7.73
C LYS A 182 15.78 9.09 7.17
N ASP A 183 15.35 9.23 5.92
CA ASP A 183 15.05 10.53 5.30
C ASP A 183 13.55 10.81 5.29
N LYS A 184 13.20 12.01 5.77
CA LYS A 184 11.85 12.55 5.83
C LYS A 184 11.23 12.72 4.46
N ARG A 185 11.97 13.27 3.48
CA ARG A 185 11.41 13.54 2.13
C ARG A 185 11.17 12.24 1.38
N PHE A 186 12.11 11.31 1.47
CA PHE A 186 11.93 9.98 0.93
C PHE A 186 10.69 9.29 1.50
N ALA A 187 10.50 9.30 2.82
CA ALA A 187 9.34 8.65 3.44
C ALA A 187 8.01 9.21 2.91
N GLU A 188 7.91 10.54 2.78
CA GLU A 188 6.75 11.22 2.24
C GLU A 188 6.49 10.87 0.77
N TYR A 189 7.50 11.02 -0.09
CA TYR A 189 7.36 10.75 -1.52
C TYR A 189 7.05 9.29 -1.81
N PHE A 190 7.76 8.38 -1.14
CA PHE A 190 7.55 6.94 -1.31
C PHE A 190 6.10 6.56 -0.98
N THR A 191 5.57 7.04 0.15
CA THR A 191 4.22 6.72 0.59
C THR A 191 3.16 7.26 -0.38
N ASN A 192 3.32 8.50 -0.85
CA ASN A 192 2.42 9.10 -1.83
C ASN A 192 2.44 8.33 -3.16
N PHE A 193 3.63 7.99 -3.66
CA PHE A 193 3.75 7.25 -4.91
C PHE A 193 3.27 5.83 -4.83
N LEU A 194 3.43 5.17 -3.68
CA LEU A 194 2.93 3.83 -3.46
C LEU A 194 1.40 3.80 -3.65
N VAL A 195 0.70 4.77 -3.05
CA VAL A 195 -0.76 4.89 -3.18
C VAL A 195 -1.16 5.21 -4.62
N ASP A 196 -0.48 6.15 -5.27
CA ASP A 196 -0.74 6.51 -6.67
C ASP A 196 -0.57 5.29 -7.60
N GLU A 197 0.51 4.53 -7.42
CA GLU A 197 0.83 3.36 -8.25
C GLU A 197 -0.21 2.25 -8.07
N VAL A 198 -0.66 2.01 -6.84
CA VAL A 198 -1.75 1.06 -6.59
C VAL A 198 -3.06 1.54 -7.20
N GLN A 199 -3.39 2.82 -7.06
CA GLN A 199 -4.61 3.38 -7.64
C GLN A 199 -4.62 3.23 -9.17
N GLU A 200 -3.51 3.54 -9.83
CA GLU A 200 -3.36 3.38 -11.27
C GLU A 200 -3.46 1.91 -11.69
N LYS A 201 -2.65 1.03 -11.09
CA LYS A 201 -2.61 -0.40 -11.44
C LYS A 201 -3.93 -1.09 -11.18
N TYR A 202 -4.59 -0.79 -10.07
CA TYR A 202 -5.91 -1.34 -9.78
C TYR A 202 -6.95 -0.86 -10.79
N THR A 203 -6.96 0.44 -11.12
CA THR A 203 -7.86 1.00 -12.13
C THR A 203 -7.65 0.31 -13.47
N LEU A 204 -6.40 0.08 -13.88
CA LEU A 204 -6.06 -0.65 -15.09
C LEU A 204 -6.62 -2.09 -15.07
N VAL A 205 -6.39 -2.85 -14.00
CA VAL A 205 -6.88 -4.22 -13.86
C VAL A 205 -8.41 -4.27 -13.87
N ARG A 206 -9.08 -3.42 -13.10
CA ARG A 206 -10.56 -3.40 -12.98
C ARG A 206 -11.24 -2.97 -14.28
N THR A 207 -10.62 -2.10 -15.06
CA THR A 207 -11.21 -1.60 -16.33
C THR A 207 -10.84 -2.46 -17.53
N LYS A 208 -9.81 -3.31 -17.44
CA LYS A 208 -9.30 -4.13 -18.56
C LYS A 208 -10.38 -4.88 -19.33
N LYS A 209 -11.15 -5.75 -18.65
CA LYS A 209 -12.22 -6.55 -19.29
C LYS A 209 -13.25 -5.65 -20.00
N THR A 210 -13.63 -4.54 -19.37
CA THR A 210 -14.60 -3.60 -19.94
C THR A 210 -14.02 -2.83 -21.14
N ARG A 211 -12.73 -2.49 -21.13
CA ARG A 211 -12.03 -1.89 -22.27
C ARG A 211 -11.91 -2.86 -23.43
N ASP A 212 -11.56 -4.12 -23.17
CA ASP A 212 -11.46 -5.17 -24.19
C ASP A 212 -12.83 -5.42 -24.86
N GLN A 213 -13.90 -5.42 -24.06
CA GLN A 213 -15.28 -5.50 -24.56
C GLN A 213 -15.65 -4.29 -25.44
N LEU A 214 -15.34 -3.07 -24.98
CA LEU A 214 -15.59 -1.85 -25.75
C LEU A 214 -14.86 -1.88 -27.09
N GLU A 215 -13.59 -2.29 -27.10
CA GLU A 215 -12.80 -2.40 -28.33
C GLU A 215 -13.40 -3.42 -29.30
N SER A 216 -13.86 -4.56 -28.77
CA SER A 216 -14.51 -5.60 -29.57
C SER A 216 -15.81 -5.09 -30.22
N LEU A 217 -16.67 -4.39 -29.47
CA LEU A 217 -17.88 -3.78 -30.03
C LEU A 217 -17.58 -2.71 -31.08
N LYS A 218 -16.54 -1.88 -30.86
CA LYS A 218 -16.10 -0.88 -31.83
C LYS A 218 -15.66 -1.53 -33.14
N LYS A 219 -14.89 -2.62 -33.08
CA LYS A 219 -14.47 -3.40 -34.27
C LYS A 219 -15.67 -3.95 -35.04
N VAL A 220 -16.65 -4.51 -34.34
CA VAL A 220 -17.87 -5.04 -34.98
C VAL A 220 -18.69 -3.93 -35.62
N ARG A 221 -18.90 -2.81 -34.91
CA ARG A 221 -19.55 -1.61 -35.47
C ARG A 221 -18.87 -1.14 -36.75
N ASP A 222 -17.54 -1.07 -36.77
CA ASP A 222 -16.79 -0.60 -37.94
C ASP A 222 -16.92 -1.55 -39.12
N SER A 223 -17.00 -2.86 -38.87
CA SER A 223 -17.29 -3.85 -39.91
C SER A 223 -18.69 -3.65 -40.50
N ILE A 224 -19.71 -3.47 -39.65
CA ILE A 224 -21.10 -3.21 -40.06
C ILE A 224 -21.19 -1.91 -40.85
N ALA A 225 -20.55 -0.84 -40.39
CA ALA A 225 -20.54 0.46 -41.08
C ALA A 225 -19.93 0.35 -42.48
N LYS A 226 -18.82 -0.40 -42.63
CA LYS A 226 -18.21 -0.65 -43.94
C LYS A 226 -19.12 -1.48 -44.84
N ARG A 227 -19.76 -2.53 -44.31
CA ARG A 227 -20.70 -3.35 -45.08
C ARG A 227 -21.91 -2.54 -45.53
N LEU A 228 -22.46 -1.72 -44.64
CA LEU A 228 -23.59 -0.82 -44.92
C LEU A 228 -23.27 0.12 -46.08
N ASP A 229 -22.09 0.76 -46.08
CA ASP A 229 -21.66 1.63 -47.19
C ASP A 229 -21.59 0.89 -48.54
N LEU A 230 -21.09 -0.36 -48.55
CA LEU A 230 -21.04 -1.18 -49.76
C LEU A 230 -22.43 -1.55 -50.27
N VAL A 231 -23.29 -2.08 -49.40
CA VAL A 231 -24.66 -2.51 -49.77
C VAL A 231 -25.50 -1.29 -50.17
N GLN A 232 -25.29 -0.14 -49.55
CA GLN A 232 -25.95 1.11 -49.94
C GLN A 232 -25.56 1.54 -51.35
N LYS A 233 -24.28 1.43 -51.73
CA LYS A 233 -23.82 1.68 -53.11
C LYS A 233 -24.45 0.70 -54.11
N GLU A 234 -24.51 -0.58 -53.76
CA GLU A 234 -25.18 -1.61 -54.59
C GLU A 234 -26.66 -1.31 -54.78
N TYR A 235 -27.37 -0.96 -53.70
CA TYR A 235 -28.78 -0.56 -53.75
C TYR A 235 -29.00 0.63 -54.69
N MET A 236 -28.18 1.69 -54.58
CA MET A 236 -28.28 2.86 -55.47
C MET A 236 -28.04 2.48 -56.95
N SER A 237 -27.09 1.59 -57.21
CA SER A 237 -26.85 1.07 -58.57
C SER A 237 -28.06 0.31 -59.13
N TYR A 238 -28.75 -0.50 -58.31
CA TYR A 238 -29.98 -1.18 -58.73
C TYR A 238 -31.13 -0.19 -58.98
N VAL A 239 -31.28 0.84 -58.13
CA VAL A 239 -32.28 1.89 -58.31
C VAL A 239 -32.07 2.63 -59.64
N ASP A 240 -30.82 3.03 -59.93
CA ASP A 240 -30.47 3.73 -61.18
C ASP A 240 -30.76 2.87 -62.42
N GLN A 241 -30.39 1.58 -62.37
CA GLN A 241 -30.64 0.62 -63.45
C GLN A 241 -32.13 0.33 -63.65
N ASN A 242 -32.92 0.34 -62.57
CA ASN A 242 -34.34 -0.01 -62.60
C ASN A 242 -35.29 1.17 -62.89
N THR A 243 -34.77 2.37 -63.17
CA THR A 243 -35.55 3.60 -63.45
C THR A 243 -36.64 3.46 -64.52
N LYS A 244 -36.57 2.46 -65.41
CA LYS A 244 -37.55 2.20 -66.48
C LYS A 244 -38.14 0.78 -66.48
N VAL A 245 -37.95 -0.01 -65.42
CA VAL A 245 -38.35 -1.42 -65.38
C VAL A 245 -39.75 -1.60 -64.77
N VAL A 246 -40.68 -2.17 -65.56
CA VAL A 246 -42.09 -2.39 -65.19
C VAL A 246 -42.33 -3.78 -64.57
N ARG A 247 -41.39 -4.72 -64.73
CA ARG A 247 -41.53 -6.10 -64.24
C ARG A 247 -41.11 -6.24 -62.77
N PHE A 248 -42.01 -6.74 -61.93
CA PHE A 248 -41.74 -6.99 -60.50
C PHE A 248 -40.60 -7.98 -60.23
N SER A 249 -40.39 -8.97 -61.11
CA SER A 249 -39.30 -9.95 -60.96
C SER A 249 -37.91 -9.33 -61.04
N ALA A 250 -37.75 -8.20 -61.73
CA ALA A 250 -36.47 -7.49 -61.84
C ALA A 250 -36.17 -6.59 -60.63
N ARG A 251 -37.16 -6.32 -59.77
CA ARG A 251 -37.00 -5.51 -58.54
C ARG A 251 -36.57 -6.33 -57.32
N VAL A 252 -36.44 -7.64 -57.45
CA VAL A 252 -36.09 -8.53 -56.32
C VAL A 252 -34.73 -8.15 -55.71
N ASN A 253 -33.74 -7.83 -56.53
CA ASN A 253 -32.40 -7.45 -56.04
C ASN A 253 -32.41 -6.07 -55.38
N GLU A 254 -33.13 -5.11 -55.94
CA GLU A 254 -33.36 -3.79 -55.34
C GLU A 254 -34.02 -3.91 -53.96
N LEU A 255 -35.10 -4.70 -53.85
CA LEU A 255 -35.79 -4.94 -52.59
C LEU A 255 -34.91 -5.68 -51.58
N ARG A 256 -34.11 -6.65 -52.02
CA ARG A 256 -33.18 -7.38 -51.16
C ARG A 256 -32.10 -6.46 -50.59
N SER A 257 -31.44 -5.68 -51.44
CA SER A 257 -30.42 -4.73 -50.98
C SER A 257 -31.01 -3.64 -50.09
N LYS A 258 -32.24 -3.18 -50.36
CA LYS A 258 -32.96 -2.26 -49.47
C LYS A 258 -33.18 -2.85 -48.08
N MET A 259 -33.69 -4.08 -48.00
CA MET A 259 -33.88 -4.77 -46.72
C MET A 259 -32.55 -4.96 -45.97
N GLU A 260 -31.47 -5.29 -46.68
CA GLU A 260 -30.14 -5.43 -46.06
C GLU A 260 -29.59 -4.09 -45.55
N VAL A 261 -29.81 -2.97 -46.26
CA VAL A 261 -29.48 -1.62 -45.76
C VAL A 261 -30.26 -1.31 -44.48
N GLU A 262 -31.55 -1.63 -44.43
CA GLU A 262 -32.40 -1.41 -43.26
C GLU A 262 -31.92 -2.26 -42.06
N ASP A 263 -31.63 -3.54 -42.27
CA ASP A 263 -31.13 -4.46 -41.23
C ASP A 263 -29.76 -4.01 -40.68
N LEU A 264 -28.80 -3.73 -41.56
CA LEU A 264 -27.48 -3.22 -41.17
C LEU A 264 -27.56 -1.87 -40.47
N GLY A 265 -28.48 -0.99 -40.88
CA GLY A 265 -28.77 0.28 -40.22
C GLY A 265 -29.29 0.09 -38.79
N GLN A 266 -30.22 -0.84 -38.58
CA GLN A 266 -30.71 -1.18 -37.24
C GLN A 266 -29.62 -1.80 -36.37
N ALA A 267 -28.82 -2.71 -36.93
CA ALA A 267 -27.69 -3.30 -36.23
C ALA A 267 -26.69 -2.23 -35.77
N LEU A 268 -26.35 -1.27 -36.63
CA LEU A 268 -25.45 -0.15 -36.29
C LEU A 268 -25.96 0.68 -35.11
N LEU A 269 -27.26 1.00 -35.09
CA LEU A 269 -27.89 1.71 -33.96
C LEU A 269 -27.81 0.89 -32.67
N GLY A 270 -28.06 -0.42 -32.75
CA GLY A 270 -27.92 -1.36 -31.62
C GLY A 270 -26.51 -1.34 -31.02
N TYR A 271 -25.48 -1.49 -31.86
CA TYR A 271 -24.09 -1.46 -31.41
C TYR A 271 -23.67 -0.10 -30.85
N ASN A 272 -24.14 1.01 -31.44
CA ASN A 272 -23.86 2.35 -30.90
C ASN A 272 -24.45 2.54 -29.50
N ASN A 273 -25.67 2.03 -29.25
CA ASN A 273 -26.27 2.07 -27.93
C ASN A 273 -25.48 1.21 -26.92
N GLN A 274 -25.05 0.00 -27.32
CA GLN A 274 -24.22 -0.85 -26.47
C GLN A 274 -22.88 -0.18 -26.13
N ILE A 275 -22.21 0.45 -27.12
CA ILE A 275 -20.98 1.21 -26.90
C ILE A 275 -21.20 2.32 -25.87
N ARG A 276 -22.29 3.10 -25.98
CA ARG A 276 -22.62 4.16 -25.01
C ARG A 276 -22.83 3.62 -23.60
N ILE A 277 -23.50 2.48 -23.45
CA ILE A 277 -23.71 1.82 -22.15
C ILE A 277 -22.37 1.39 -21.54
N ILE A 278 -21.47 0.81 -22.34
CA ILE A 278 -20.15 0.39 -21.86
C ILE A 278 -19.27 1.60 -21.54
N ASP A 279 -19.29 2.65 -22.36
CA ASP A 279 -18.57 3.89 -22.10
C ASP A 279 -19.03 4.54 -20.79
N TYR A 280 -20.34 4.60 -20.55
CA TYR A 280 -20.89 5.06 -19.27
C TYR A 280 -20.39 4.19 -18.09
N LYS A 281 -20.42 2.86 -18.23
CA LYS A 281 -19.90 1.93 -17.21
C LYS A 281 -18.40 2.11 -16.94
N LEU A 282 -17.61 2.51 -17.93
CA LEU A 282 -16.19 2.83 -17.74
C LEU A 282 -16.01 4.14 -16.96
N GLN A 283 -16.85 5.13 -17.21
CA GLN A 283 -16.83 6.41 -16.50
C GLN A 283 -17.32 6.29 -15.05
N ASP A 284 -18.26 5.38 -14.79
CA ASP A 284 -18.83 5.14 -13.46
C ASP A 284 -17.87 4.35 -12.53
N LYS A 285 -16.81 3.74 -13.06
CA LYS A 285 -15.80 3.05 -12.25
C LYS A 285 -14.96 4.06 -11.44
N LYS A 286 -15.35 4.26 -10.19
CA LYS A 286 -14.64 5.10 -9.20
C LYS A 286 -13.25 4.54 -8.85
N PRO A 287 -12.29 5.41 -8.46
CA PRO A 287 -11.01 4.98 -7.90
C PRO A 287 -11.25 4.16 -6.63
N LEU A 288 -10.44 3.13 -6.42
CA LEU A 288 -10.55 2.22 -5.27
C LEU A 288 -10.30 2.91 -3.92
N LEU A 289 -9.36 3.86 -3.94
CA LEU A 289 -8.82 4.47 -2.73
C LEU A 289 -9.35 5.89 -2.65
N PHE A 290 -10.17 6.16 -1.62
CA PHE A 290 -10.50 7.54 -1.26
C PHE A 290 -9.50 8.01 -0.23
N PRO A 291 -8.60 8.96 -0.56
CA PRO A 291 -7.64 9.46 0.41
C PRO A 291 -8.41 10.13 1.56
N ILE A 292 -8.16 9.67 2.78
CA ILE A 292 -8.70 10.28 3.99
C ILE A 292 -7.65 11.26 4.49
N ASP A 293 -6.50 10.73 4.93
CA ASP A 293 -5.37 11.52 5.39
C ASP A 293 -4.13 11.23 4.54
N LYS A 294 -3.51 12.30 4.07
CA LYS A 294 -2.19 12.26 3.43
C LYS A 294 -1.12 12.50 4.49
N PRO A 295 0.12 12.01 4.28
CA PRO A 295 1.23 12.29 5.20
C PRO A 295 1.41 13.80 5.35
N LEU A 296 1.22 14.31 6.57
CA LEU A 296 1.35 15.72 6.89
C LEU A 296 2.82 16.07 7.13
N THR A 297 3.27 17.18 6.57
CA THR A 297 4.60 17.73 6.87
C THR A 297 4.50 18.74 8.02
N PRO A 298 5.43 18.73 9.01
CA PRO A 298 6.58 17.84 9.14
C PRO A 298 6.25 16.46 9.76
N LEU A 299 6.80 15.39 9.17
CA LEU A 299 6.77 14.04 9.77
C LEU A 299 7.42 14.03 11.16
N GLU A 300 6.81 13.30 12.08
CA GLU A 300 7.33 13.09 13.43
C GLU A 300 8.51 12.11 13.42
N ASN A 301 9.54 12.41 14.22
CA ASN A 301 10.64 11.49 14.45
C ASN A 301 10.22 10.47 15.51
N ILE A 302 10.28 9.18 15.17
CA ILE A 302 9.87 8.07 16.05
C ILE A 302 10.95 7.76 17.10
N ARG A 303 12.12 8.39 17.01
CA ARG A 303 13.22 8.19 17.95
C ARG A 303 12.81 8.62 19.35
N GLY A 304 12.93 7.70 20.31
CA GLY A 304 12.79 8.00 21.72
C GLY A 304 13.72 9.15 22.12
N SER A 305 13.19 10.13 22.84
CA SER A 305 13.96 11.31 23.26
C SER A 305 15.24 10.91 23.98
N HIS A 306 16.28 11.74 23.90
CA HIS A 306 17.53 11.50 24.64
C HIS A 306 17.26 11.24 26.13
N VAL A 307 16.27 11.94 26.69
CA VAL A 307 15.84 11.79 28.09
C VAL A 307 15.26 10.40 28.37
N PHE A 308 14.47 9.85 27.44
CA PHE A 308 13.89 8.51 27.58
C PHE A 308 14.99 7.44 27.69
N TRP A 309 16.01 7.50 26.83
CA TRP A 309 17.13 6.55 26.87
C TRP A 309 17.99 6.70 28.13
N ILE A 310 18.27 7.92 28.57
CA ILE A 310 18.95 8.16 29.86
C ILE A 310 18.16 7.51 30.99
N PHE A 311 16.83 7.69 31.02
CA PHE A 311 15.99 7.12 32.07
C PHE A 311 16.04 5.59 32.09
N ILE A 312 15.97 4.93 30.93
CA ILE A 312 16.11 3.46 30.82
C ILE A 312 17.46 3.00 31.39
N PHE A 313 18.56 3.62 30.99
CA PHE A 313 19.91 3.19 31.41
C PHE A 313 20.21 3.52 32.87
N VAL A 314 19.68 4.62 33.40
CA VAL A 314 19.75 4.98 34.82
C VAL A 314 18.96 3.98 35.67
N SER A 315 17.75 3.62 35.25
CA SER A 315 16.92 2.60 35.92
C SER A 315 17.61 1.23 35.94
N LEU A 316 18.17 0.82 34.80
CA LEU A 316 18.94 -0.42 34.70
C LEU A 316 20.19 -0.40 35.59
N GLY A 317 20.93 0.71 35.60
CA GLY A 317 22.10 0.91 36.46
C GLY A 317 21.76 0.84 37.94
N LEU A 318 20.65 1.46 38.35
CA LEU A 318 20.15 1.40 39.73
C LEU A 318 19.84 -0.05 40.13
N PHE A 319 19.18 -0.82 39.26
CA PHE A 319 18.86 -2.21 39.51
C PHE A 319 20.11 -3.07 39.70
N ILE A 320 21.11 -2.90 38.84
CA ILE A 320 22.40 -3.60 38.92
C ILE A 320 23.11 -3.29 40.25
N VAL A 321 23.15 -2.02 40.65
CA VAL A 321 23.81 -1.62 41.90
C VAL A 321 23.11 -2.18 43.13
N LEU A 322 21.77 -2.16 43.16
CA LEU A 322 21.00 -2.77 44.23
C LEU A 322 21.25 -4.28 44.31
N PHE A 323 21.31 -4.95 43.16
CA PHE A 323 21.59 -6.39 43.09
C PHE A 323 22.99 -6.74 43.64
N ILE A 324 24.02 -5.96 43.27
CA ILE A 324 25.38 -6.12 43.80
C ILE A 324 25.42 -5.90 45.32
N LEU A 325 24.70 -4.89 45.82
CA LEU A 325 24.60 -4.62 47.25
C LEU A 325 23.92 -5.76 48.03
N LEU A 326 22.86 -6.35 47.46
CA LEU A 326 22.20 -7.52 48.05
C LEU A 326 23.15 -8.72 48.15
N ILE A 327 23.88 -9.03 47.09
CA ILE A 327 24.89 -10.11 47.09
C ILE A 327 25.95 -9.84 48.15
N ARG A 328 26.48 -8.61 48.21
CA ARG A 328 27.51 -8.25 49.19
C ARG A 328 27.03 -8.41 50.63
N ILE A 329 25.76 -8.09 50.91
CA ILE A 329 25.16 -8.26 52.24
C ILE A 329 25.03 -9.73 52.59
N THR A 330 24.56 -10.57 51.66
CA THR A 330 24.42 -12.02 51.88
C THR A 330 25.77 -12.68 52.10
N VAL A 331 26.78 -12.36 51.29
CA VAL A 331 28.15 -12.91 51.41
C VAL A 331 28.79 -12.50 52.74
N ASN A 332 28.66 -11.23 53.14
CA ASN A 332 29.17 -10.78 54.44
C ASN A 332 28.46 -11.48 55.62
N LYS A 333 27.15 -11.73 55.52
CA LYS A 333 26.40 -12.49 56.55
C LYS A 333 26.85 -13.96 56.63
N VAL A 334 27.29 -14.56 55.52
CA VAL A 334 27.81 -15.94 55.48
C VAL A 334 29.25 -16.01 56.02
N LEU A 335 30.11 -15.05 55.69
CA LEU A 335 31.51 -15.02 56.14
C LEU A 335 31.70 -14.68 57.61
N VAL A 336 30.82 -13.85 58.20
CA VAL A 336 30.86 -13.48 59.64
C VAL A 336 30.29 -14.59 60.54
N LYS A 337 29.62 -15.60 59.96
CA LYS A 337 29.04 -16.73 60.68
C LYS A 337 29.97 -17.97 60.75
N LYS A 338 31.17 -17.86 60.16
CA LYS A 338 32.31 -18.77 60.36
C LYS A 338 33.28 -18.11 61.34
#